data_AF-A0A2A4IWM3-F1
#
_entry.id   AF-A0A2A4IWM3-F1
#
_cell.length_a   1.000
_cell.length_b   1.000
_cell.length_c   1.000
_cell.angle_alpha   90.00
_cell.angle_beta   90.00
_cell.angle_gamma   90.00
#
_symmetry.space_group_name_H-M   'P 1'
#
loop_
_entity.id
_entity.type
_entity.pdbx_description
1 polymer ?
#
loop_
_entity_poly.entity_id
_entity_poly.type
_entity_poly.pdbx_seq_one_letter_code
_entity_poly.pdbx_strand_id
1 'polypeptide(L)'
;MLTALLVRGVTLEGAGEGILFYLSPDWETLLDARVWGDAASQIFYSFGVACGSLVTLASYNKFNNNCHFDAVFVSFANFLTSIYAGFAIFSVLGFQAQRMGVSID
;
A
#
# COMPACT_ATOMS: atom_id res chain seq x y z
N MET A 1 -14.43 3.15 -4.45
CA MET A 1 -13.63 3.55 -5.63
C MET A 1 -12.53 2.54 -5.93
N LEU A 2 -11.62 2.23 -4.99
CA LEU A 2 -10.54 1.25 -5.19
C LEU A 2 -11.02 -0.10 -5.76
N THR A 3 -12.09 -0.67 -5.21
CA THR A 3 -12.65 -1.93 -5.73
C THR A 3 -13.12 -1.83 -7.18
N ALA A 4 -13.72 -0.71 -7.58
CA ALA A 4 -14.13 -0.52 -8.98
C ALA A 4 -12.92 -0.40 -9.91
N LEU A 5 -11.85 0.28 -9.46
CA LEU A 5 -10.59 0.37 -10.19
C LEU A 5 -9.91 -1.00 -10.30
N LEU A 6 -9.87 -1.78 -9.23
CA LEU A 6 -9.29 -3.12 -9.26
C LEU A 6 -10.06 -4.03 -10.20
N VAL A 7 -11.39 -4.10 -10.08
CA VAL A 7 -12.23 -4.91 -10.98
C VAL A 7 -12.01 -4.49 -12.43
N ARG A 8 -11.98 -3.18 -12.73
CA ARG A 8 -11.71 -2.72 -14.09
C ARG A 8 -10.28 -3.07 -14.53
N GLY A 9 -9.30 -2.86 -13.67
CA GLY A 9 -7.88 -3.13 -13.91
C GLY A 9 -7.62 -4.58 -14.26
N VAL A 10 -8.11 -5.53 -13.45
CA VAL A 10 -7.90 -6.97 -13.70
C VAL A 10 -8.66 -7.50 -14.92
N THR A 11 -9.70 -6.80 -15.39
CA THR A 11 -10.41 -7.16 -16.64
C THR A 11 -9.70 -6.70 -17.92
N LEU A 12 -8.62 -5.91 -17.80
CA LEU A 12 -7.85 -5.43 -18.94
C LEU A 12 -6.75 -6.43 -19.32
N GLU A 13 -6.47 -6.54 -20.62
CA GLU A 13 -5.36 -7.37 -21.12
C GLU A 13 -4.02 -6.81 -20.62
N GLY A 14 -3.14 -7.68 -20.11
CA GLY A 14 -1.83 -7.27 -19.57
C GLY A 14 -1.80 -6.93 -18.09
N ALA A 15 -2.95 -6.96 -17.41
CA ALA A 15 -3.00 -6.78 -15.96
C ALA A 15 -2.18 -7.85 -15.21
N GLY A 16 -2.10 -9.06 -15.75
CA GLY A 16 -1.33 -10.16 -15.18
C GLY A 16 0.17 -9.86 -15.06
N GLU A 17 0.77 -9.28 -16.11
CA GLU A 17 2.18 -8.87 -16.13
C GLU A 17 2.47 -7.81 -15.05
N GLY A 18 1.59 -6.81 -14.90
CA GLY A 18 1.74 -5.79 -13.87
C GLY A 18 1.61 -6.33 -12.45
N ILE A 19 0.68 -7.25 -12.22
CA ILE A 19 0.54 -7.90 -10.91
C ILE A 19 1.75 -8.81 -10.61
N LEU A 20 2.26 -9.52 -11.62
CA LEU A 20 3.44 -10.36 -11.47
C LEU A 20 4.67 -9.52 -11.11
N PHE A 21 4.87 -8.39 -11.79
CA PHE A 21 5.94 -7.45 -11.48
C PHE A 21 5.83 -6.92 -10.04
N TYR A 22 4.63 -6.55 -9.59
CA TYR A 22 4.41 -6.09 -8.22
C TYR A 22 4.76 -7.14 -7.15
N LEU A 23 4.51 -8.41 -7.44
CA LEU A 23 4.72 -9.51 -6.51
C LEU A 23 6.12 -10.13 -6.61
N SER A 24 6.88 -9.86 -7.68
CA SER A 24 8.20 -10.42 -7.90
C SER A 24 9.21 -9.80 -6.94
N PRO A 25 9.70 -10.55 -5.93
CA PRO A 25 10.62 -9.99 -4.95
C PRO A 25 12.05 -10.03 -5.47
N ASP A 26 12.77 -8.92 -5.30
CA ASP A 26 14.22 -8.89 -5.42
C ASP A 26 14.83 -8.98 -4.01
N TRP A 27 15.52 -10.08 -3.72
CA TRP A 27 16.08 -10.33 -2.40
C TRP A 27 17.41 -9.60 -2.17
N GLU A 28 18.11 -9.20 -3.23
CA GLU A 28 19.39 -8.50 -3.11
C GLU A 28 19.17 -7.06 -2.61
N THR A 29 18.07 -6.42 -3.03
CA THR A 29 17.71 -5.06 -2.56
C THR A 29 17.45 -4.99 -1.05
N LEU A 30 17.07 -6.09 -0.40
CA LEU A 30 16.90 -6.12 1.06
C LEU A 30 18.22 -5.95 1.83
N LEU A 31 19.37 -6.19 1.20
CA LEU A 31 20.69 -5.95 1.80
C LEU A 31 21.06 -4.47 1.83
N ASP A 32 20.38 -3.62 1.03
CA ASP A 32 20.62 -2.18 1.03
C ASP A 32 19.89 -1.51 2.21
N ALA A 33 20.67 -0.87 3.09
CA ALA A 33 20.14 -0.10 4.22
C ALA A 33 19.20 1.05 3.78
N ARG A 34 19.33 1.55 2.55
CA ARG A 34 18.47 2.61 2.01
C ARG A 34 17.03 2.13 1.86
N VAL A 35 16.82 0.89 1.41
CA VAL A 35 15.49 0.29 1.26
C VAL A 35 14.74 0.24 2.60
N TRP A 36 15.46 -0.04 3.69
CA TRP A 36 14.89 0.00 5.04
C TRP A 36 14.56 1.43 5.51
N GLY A 37 15.40 2.41 5.15
CA GLY A 37 15.12 3.83 5.42
C GLY A 37 13.88 4.34 4.69
N ASP A 38 13.71 3.96 3.43
CA ASP A 38 12.54 4.29 2.62
C ASP A 38 11.28 3.62 3.18
N ALA A 39 11.37 2.34 3.57
CA ALA A 39 10.27 1.63 4.22
C ALA A 39 9.84 2.28 5.55
N ALA A 40 10.80 2.67 6.40
CA ALA A 40 10.51 3.37 7.65
C ALA A 40 9.82 4.72 7.38
N SER A 41 10.32 5.47 6.40
CA SER A 41 9.75 6.77 6.01
C SER A 41 8.33 6.61 5.46
N GLN A 42 8.10 5.60 4.61
CA GLN A 42 6.79 5.28 4.06
C GLN A 42 5.77 5.01 5.17
N ILE A 43 6.10 4.15 6.14
CA ILE A 43 5.21 3.83 7.26
C ILE A 43 4.99 5.08 8.13
N PHE A 44 6.04 5.83 8.44
CA PHE A 44 5.96 7.03 9.27
C PHE A 44 4.98 8.06 8.68
N TYR A 45 5.12 8.37 7.39
CA TYR A 45 4.24 9.30 6.70
C TYR A 45 2.85 8.71 6.41
N SER A 46 2.74 7.40 6.18
CA SER A 46 1.45 6.73 5.97
C SER A 46 0.53 6.84 7.20
N PHE A 47 1.08 6.72 8.41
CA PHE A 47 0.32 6.92 9.65
C PHE A 47 0.22 8.40 10.07
N GLY A 48 1.09 9.28 9.56
CA GLY A 48 1.18 10.66 10.02
C GLY A 48 1.56 10.75 11.50
N VAL A 49 2.50 9.90 11.93
CA VAL A 49 2.94 9.86 13.33
C VAL A 49 3.52 11.22 13.72
N ALA A 50 3.24 11.67 14.95
CA ALA A 50 3.65 12.96 15.51
C ALA A 50 3.00 14.22 14.89
N CYS A 51 2.06 14.10 13.95
CA CYS A 51 1.28 15.25 13.46
C CYS A 51 0.15 15.71 14.41
N GLY A 52 -0.03 15.05 15.57
CA GLY A 52 -1.05 15.38 16.56
C GLY A 52 -2.48 14.95 16.18
N SER A 53 -2.75 14.60 14.92
CA SER A 53 -4.06 14.13 14.43
C SER A 53 -4.57 12.90 15.19
N LEU A 54 -3.73 11.88 15.36
CA LEU A 54 -4.06 10.66 16.10
C LEU A 54 -4.27 10.93 17.60
N VAL A 55 -3.49 11.84 18.18
CA VAL A 55 -3.61 12.24 19.60
C VAL A 55 -4.93 12.96 19.83
N THR A 56 -5.30 13.88 18.93
CA THR A 56 -6.59 14.56 18.97
C THR A 56 -7.74 13.60 18.77
N LEU A 57 -7.64 12.63 17.86
CA LEU A 57 -8.69 11.61 17.70
C LEU A 57 -8.85 10.75 18.96
N ALA A 58 -7.73 10.38 19.60
CA ALA A 58 -7.75 9.61 20.84
C ALA A 58 -8.34 10.39 22.02
N SER A 59 -8.22 11.73 22.06
CA SER A 59 -8.75 12.54 23.15
C SER A 59 -10.29 12.59 23.20
N TYR A 60 -10.96 12.31 22.06
CA TYR A 60 -12.42 12.16 21.99
C TYR A 60 -12.91 10.74 22.31
N ASN A 61 -12.00 9.79 22.56
CA ASN A 61 -12.38 8.41 22.82
C ASN A 61 -12.85 8.21 24.28
N LYS A 62 -13.61 7.15 24.55
CA LYS A 62 -14.02 6.84 25.93
C LYS A 62 -12.79 6.53 26.78
N PHE A 63 -12.78 6.99 28.03
CA PHE A 63 -11.64 6.81 28.94
C PHE A 63 -11.23 5.33 29.13
N ASN A 64 -12.20 4.41 29.09
CA ASN A 64 -11.95 2.98 29.23
C ASN A 64 -12.04 2.20 27.90
N ASN A 65 -11.78 2.86 26.77
CA ASN A 65 -11.72 2.21 25.47
C ASN A 65 -10.40 1.46 25.28
N ASN A 66 -10.44 0.31 24.60
CA ASN A 66 -9.25 -0.48 24.30
C ASN A 66 -8.47 0.11 23.12
N CYS A 67 -7.72 1.19 23.39
CA CYS A 67 -6.90 1.86 22.38
C CYS A 67 -5.80 0.98 21.78
N HIS A 68 -5.32 -0.03 22.50
CA HIS A 68 -4.31 -0.96 21.99
C HIS A 68 -4.84 -1.83 20.86
N PHE A 69 -6.04 -2.39 21.03
CA PHE A 69 -6.68 -3.18 19.98
C PHE A 69 -6.99 -2.30 18.76
N ASP A 70 -7.53 -1.11 18.99
CA ASP A 70 -7.84 -0.16 17.91
C ASP A 70 -6.58 0.22 17.13
N ALA A 71 -5.48 0.49 17.82
CA ALA A 71 -4.20 0.81 17.17
C ALA A 71 -3.72 -0.34 16.28
N VAL A 72 -3.71 -1.57 16.79
CA VAL A 72 -3.29 -2.75 16.00
C VAL A 72 -4.22 -2.97 14.80
N PHE A 73 -5.53 -2.85 15.01
CA PHE A 73 -6.52 -3.01 13.95
C PHE A 73 -6.35 -1.96 12.85
N VAL A 74 -6.22 -0.69 13.22
CA VAL A 74 -5.99 0.42 12.27
C VAL A 74 -4.67 0.20 11.53
N SER A 75 -3.62 -0.28 12.21
CA SER A 75 -2.35 -0.56 11.55
C SER A 75 -2.45 -1.64 10.49
N PHE A 76 -3.15 -2.73 10.81
CA PHE A 76 -3.37 -3.82 9.87
C PHE A 76 -4.26 -3.39 8.70
N ALA A 77 -5.32 -2.61 8.98
CA ALA A 77 -6.20 -2.07 7.95
C ALA A 77 -5.46 -1.13 7.00
N ASN A 78 -4.58 -0.27 7.52
CA ASN A 78 -3.74 0.62 6.72
C ASN A 78 -2.85 -0.19 5.77
N PHE A 79 -2.11 -1.17 6.30
CA PHE A 79 -1.26 -2.07 5.52
C PHE A 79 -2.02 -2.80 4.41
N LEU A 80 -3.16 -3.41 4.73
CA LEU A 80 -3.99 -4.11 3.74
C LEU A 80 -4.51 -3.17 2.67
N THR A 81 -4.90 -1.95 3.04
CA THR A 81 -5.40 -0.95 2.10
C THR A 81 -4.29 -0.52 1.14
N SER A 82 -3.06 -0.33 1.62
CA SER A 82 -1.90 -0.02 0.79
C SER A 82 -1.58 -1.12 -0.20
N ILE A 83 -1.59 -2.39 0.23
CA ILE A 83 -1.40 -3.53 -0.67
C ILE A 83 -2.51 -3.58 -1.73
N TYR A 84 -3.77 -3.46 -1.29
CA TYR A 84 -4.93 -3.49 -2.18
C TYR A 84 -4.90 -2.37 -3.23
N ALA A 85 -4.46 -1.17 -2.83
CA ALA A 85 -4.23 -0.06 -3.75
C ALA A 85 -3.07 -0.36 -4.72
N GLY A 86 -1.99 -0.99 -4.25
CA GLY A 86 -0.89 -1.47 -5.08
C GLY A 86 -1.37 -2.38 -6.21
N PHE A 87 -2.18 -3.41 -5.90
CA PHE A 87 -2.80 -4.27 -6.91
C PHE A 87 -3.61 -3.48 -7.94
N ALA A 88 -4.42 -2.51 -7.50
CA ALA A 88 -5.21 -1.69 -8.42
C ALA A 88 -4.32 -0.86 -9.37
N ILE A 89 -3.25 -0.25 -8.87
CA ILE A 89 -2.32 0.55 -9.68
C ILE A 89 -1.56 -0.33 -10.67
N PHE A 90 -0.94 -1.41 -10.20
CA PHE A 90 -0.12 -2.29 -11.03
C PHE A 90 -0.93 -3.05 -12.09
N SER A 91 -2.19 -3.39 -11.81
CA SER A 91 -3.09 -3.95 -12.84
C SER A 91 -3.33 -3.00 -14.01
N VAL A 92 -3.41 -1.68 -13.75
CA VAL A 92 -3.58 -0.67 -14.81
C VAL A 92 -2.25 -0.37 -15.51
N LEU A 93 -1.13 -0.35 -14.77
CA LEU A 93 0.21 -0.18 -15.36
C LEU A 93 0.55 -1.33 -16.32
N GLY A 94 0.21 -2.57 -15.99
CA GLY A 94 0.42 -3.71 -16.88
C GLY A 94 -0.31 -3.57 -18.22
N PHE A 95 -1.57 -3.12 -18.19
CA PHE A 95 -2.33 -2.78 -19.40
C PHE A 95 -1.67 -1.64 -20.20
N GLN A 96 -1.17 -0.61 -19.52
CA GLN A 96 -0.48 0.51 -20.18
C GLN A 96 0.82 0.07 -20.86
N ALA A 97 1.64 -0.71 -20.16
CA ALA A 97 2.90 -1.26 -20.68
C ALA A 97 2.65 -2.14 -21.91
N GLN A 98 1.67 -3.05 -21.84
CA GLN A 98 1.29 -3.88 -22.98
C GLN A 98 0.83 -3.03 -24.19
N ARG A 99 0.07 -1.96 -23.96
CA ARG A 99 -0.39 -1.06 -25.04
C ARG A 99 0.73 -0.25 -25.66
N MET A 100 1.73 0.13 -24.88
CA MET A 100 2.89 0.90 -25.35
C MET A 100 3.99 0.01 -25.93
N GLY A 101 3.89 -1.32 -25.76
CA GLY A 101 4.92 -2.27 -26.19
C GLY A 101 6.24 -2.12 -25.42
N VAL A 102 6.16 -1.63 -24.18
CA VAL A 102 7.30 -1.43 -23.28
C VAL A 102 7.24 -2.41 -22.11
N SER A 103 8.40 -2.79 -21.57
CA SER A 103 8.49 -3.54 -20.31
C SER A 103 8.00 -2.68 -19.14
N ILE A 104 7.60 -3.34 -18.05
CA ILE A 104 7.14 -2.67 -16.81
C ILE A 104 8.34 -2.22 -15.94
N ASP A 105 9.55 -2.69 -16.25
CA ASP A 105 10.83 -2.30 -15.63
C ASP A 105 11.19 -0.81 -15.77
#